data_AF-A0A7C2XJA1-F1
#
_entry.id   AF-A0A7C2XJA1-F1
#
_cell.length_a   1.000
_cell.length_b   1.000
_cell.length_c   1.000
_cell.angle_alpha   90.00
_cell.angle_beta   90.00
_cell.angle_gamma   90.00
#
_symmetry.space_group_name_H-M   'P 1'
#
loop_
_entity.id
_entity.type
_entity.pdbx_description
1 polymer ?
#
loop_
_entity_poly.entity_id
_entity_poly.type
_entity_poly.pdbx_seq_one_letter_code
_entity_poly.pdbx_strand_id
1 'polypeptide(L)' 'MQIRCYHCHRPFALGKEAVHAALDTITAEGLSHYNVPCPHCRRVNRLSRDELHRAAPDWVKDRTKEDLQAE' A
#
# COMPACT_ATOMS: atom_id res chain seq x y z
N MET A 1 -5.61 -0.05 -8.33
CA MET A 1 -5.01 -1.33 -8.80
C MET A 1 -5.96 -2.51 -8.62
N GLN A 2 -5.83 -3.55 -9.45
CA GLN A 2 -6.53 -4.83 -9.28
C GLN A 2 -5.63 -5.83 -8.54
N ILE A 3 -6.17 -6.47 -7.50
CA ILE A 3 -5.46 -7.42 -6.65
C ILE A 3 -6.21 -8.74 -6.72
N ARG A 4 -5.48 -9.84 -6.87
CA ARG A 4 -6.03 -11.19 -6.70
C ARG A 4 -5.69 -11.67 -5.30
N CYS A 5 -6.70 -12.02 -4.49
CA CYS A 5 -6.41 -12.55 -3.16
C CYS A 5 -5.66 -13.88 -3.26
N TYR A 6 -4.53 -14.03 -2.56
CA TYR A 6 -3.76 -15.28 -2.59
C TYR A 6 -4.48 -16.47 -1.92
N HIS A 7 -5.52 -16.19 -1.12
CA HIS A 7 -6.24 -17.22 -0.36
C HIS A 7 -7.53 -17.68 -1.04
N CYS A 8 -8.45 -16.76 -1.35
CA CYS A 8 -9.72 -17.12 -2.00
C CYS A 8 -9.71 -16.93 -3.52
N HIS A 9 -8.61 -16.45 -4.09
CA HIS A 9 -8.41 -16.19 -5.53
C HIS A 9 -9.40 -15.22 -6.18
N ARG A 10 -10.28 -14.59 -5.40
CA ARG A 10 -11.21 -13.56 -5.89
C ARG A 10 -10.48 -12.25 -6.15
N PRO A 11 -10.75 -11.58 -7.28
CA PRO A 11 -10.23 -10.25 -7.52
C PRO A 11 -10.93 -9.23 -6.62
N PHE A 12 -10.19 -8.20 -6.23
CA PHE A 12 -10.72 -6.99 -5.61
C PHE A 12 -9.87 -5.79 -6.01
N ALA A 13 -10.48 -4.62 -6.04
CA ALA A 13 -9.80 -3.39 -6.40
C ALA A 13 -9.35 -2.63 -5.15
N LEU A 14 -8.16 -2.04 -5.21
CA LEU A 14 -7.72 -1.00 -4.31
C LEU A 14 -7.76 0.34 -5.08
N GLY A 15 -8.60 1.27 -4.62
CA GLY A 15 -8.79 2.58 -5.25
C GLY A 15 -7.55 3.47 -5.16
N LYS A 16 -7.48 4.51 -5.99
CA LYS A 16 -6.34 5.43 -6.06
C LYS A 16 -6.01 6.06 -4.71
N GLU A 17 -7.02 6.62 -4.04
CA GLU A 17 -6.90 7.20 -2.70
C GLU A 17 -6.29 6.22 -1.69
N ALA A 18 -6.75 4.97 -1.71
CA ALA A 18 -6.26 3.93 -0.82
C ALA A 18 -4.82 3.49 -1.16
N VAL A 19 -4.42 3.55 -2.43
CA VAL A 19 -3.02 3.33 -2.84
C VAL A 19 -2.13 4.47 -2.34
N HIS A 20 -2.57 5.72 -2.45
CA HIS A 20 -1.82 6.88 -1.94
C HIS A 20 -1.64 6.79 -0.42
N ALA A 21 -2.72 6.55 0.32
CA ALA A 21 -2.66 6.38 1.77
C ALA A 21 -1.75 5.21 2.19
N ALA A 22 -1.74 4.12 1.41
CA ALA A 22 -0.83 3.00 1.63
C ALA A 22 0.64 3.40 1.40
N LEU A 23 0.93 4.14 0.34
CA LEU A 23 2.27 4.68 0.06
C LEU A 23 2.74 5.67 1.14
N ASP A 24 1.85 6.52 1.63
CA ASP A 24 2.14 7.44 2.73
C ASP A 24 2.48 6.67 4.01
N THR A 25 1.66 5.68 4.37
CA THR A 25 1.84 4.84 5.57
C THR A 25 3.17 4.09 5.54
N ILE A 26 3.47 3.37 4.45
CA ILE A 26 4.73 2.61 4.36
C ILE A 26 5.96 3.53 4.29
N THR A 27 5.77 4.76 3.81
CA THR A 27 6.85 5.75 3.72
C THR A 27 7.15 6.38 5.06
N ALA A 28 6.13 6.71 5.84
CA ALA A 28 6.25 7.23 7.19
C ALA A 28 6.88 6.17 8.11
N GLU A 29 6.24 5.01 8.21
CA GLU A 29 6.66 3.94 9.13
C GLU A 29 7.87 3.12 8.65
N GLY A 30 8.48 3.47 7.51
CA GLY A 30 9.62 2.74 6.96
C GLY A 30 9.33 1.28 6.60
N LEU A 31 8.07 0.95 6.28
CA LEU A 31 7.65 -0.42 5.97
C LEU A 31 8.02 -0.84 4.55
N SER A 32 8.31 -2.13 4.37
CA SER A 32 8.56 -2.73 3.06
C SER A 32 7.28 -3.07 2.29
N HIS A 33 6.15 -3.19 2.99
CA HIS A 33 4.88 -3.62 2.43
C HIS A 33 3.69 -3.05 3.19
N TYR A 34 2.56 -2.96 2.52
CA TYR A 34 1.26 -2.60 3.08
C TYR A 34 0.36 -3.83 3.20
N ASN A 35 -0.40 -3.91 4.30
CA ASN A 35 -1.34 -4.99 4.55
C ASN A 35 -2.76 -4.58 4.16
N VAL A 36 -3.35 -5.26 3.17
CA VAL A 36 -4.73 -5.01 2.74
C VAL A 36 -5.64 -6.22 3.02
N PRO A 37 -6.71 -6.07 3.82
CA PRO A 37 -7.67 -7.15 4.03
C PRO A 37 -8.52 -7.37 2.77
N CYS A 38 -8.68 -8.64 2.36
CA CYS A 38 -9.58 -8.99 1.26
C CYS A 38 -11.05 -8.75 1.67
N PRO A 39 -11.87 -8.05 0.86
CA PRO A 39 -13.28 -7.81 1.19
C PRO A 39 -14.14 -9.08 1.18
N HIS A 40 -13.67 -10.16 0.55
CA HIS A 40 -14.44 -11.42 0.42
C HIS A 40 -14.17 -12.41 1.55
N CYS A 41 -12.89 -12.65 1.88
CA CYS A 41 -12.50 -13.68 2.85
C CYS A 41 -11.78 -13.12 4.08
N ARG A 42 -11.57 -11.80 4.14
CA ARG A 42 -10.87 -11.07 5.22
C ARG A 42 -9.40 -11.45 5.42
N ARG A 43 -8.84 -12.33 4.58
CA ARG A 43 -7.40 -12.63 4.62
C ARG A 43 -6.59 -11.40 4.18
N VAL A 44 -5.53 -11.12 4.91
CA VAL A 44 -4.61 -10.01 4.64
C VAL A 44 -3.72 -10.36 3.45
N ASN A 45 -3.70 -9.51 2.43
CA ASN A 45 -2.78 -9.55 1.30
C ASN A 45 -1.67 -8.53 1.53
N ARG A 46 -0.43 -8.92 1.28
CA ARG A 46 0.72 -8.01 1.37
C ARG A 46 0.95 -7.41 0.00
N LEU A 47 1.05 -6.08 -0.06
CA LEU A 47 1.41 -5.34 -1.26
C LEU A 47 2.78 -4.73 -1.04
N SER A 48 3.73 -5.00 -1.92
CA SER A 48 5.04 -4.38 -1.88
C SER A 48 4.96 -2.89 -2.23
N ARG A 49 5.97 -2.13 -1.77
CA ARG A 49 6.14 -0.73 -2.15
C ARG A 49 6.15 -0.53 -3.67
N ASP A 50 6.87 -1.38 -4.41
CA ASP A 50 6.94 -1.34 -5.86
C ASP A 50 5.57 -1.52 -6.54
N GLU A 51 4.75 -2.46 -6.07
CA GLU A 51 3.40 -2.68 -6.61
C GLU A 51 2.51 -1.46 -6.42
N LEU A 52 2.60 -0.81 -5.25
CA LEU A 52 1.85 0.41 -4.96
C LEU A 52 2.34 1.59 -5.82
N HIS A 53 3.64 1.76 -6.01
CA HIS A 53 4.19 2.80 -6.88
C HIS A 53 3.77 2.63 -8.34
N ARG A 54 3.77 1.40 -8.86
CA ARG A 54 3.28 1.12 -10.23
C ARG A 54 1.80 1.47 -10.38
N ALA A 55 1.03 1.35 -9.30
CA ALA A 55 -0.40 1.67 -9.27
C ALA A 55 -0.71 3.17 -9.12
N ALA A 56 0.27 3.97 -8.69
CA ALA A 56 0.16 5.41 -8.49
C ALA A 56 1.45 6.11 -8.96
N PRO A 57 1.69 6.19 -10.28
CA PRO A 57 2.88 6.83 -10.83
C PRO A 57 2.94 8.34 -10.57
N ASP A 58 1.79 8.95 -10.28
CA ASP A 58 1.63 10.36 -9.93
C ASP A 58 1.78 10.64 -8.43
N TRP A 59 1.98 9.60 -7.60
CA TRP A 59 2.23 9.80 -6.18
C TRP A 59 3.58 10.47 -5.98
N VAL A 60 3.57 11.60 -5.28
CA VAL A 60 4.77 12.35 -4.89
C VAL A 60 4.91 12.24 -3.39
N LYS A 61 6.07 11.76 -2.92
CA LYS A 61 6.41 11.81 -1.50
C LYS A 61 6.47 13.27 -1.06
N ASP A 62 5.49 13.72 -0.28
CA ASP A 62 5.66 14.97 0.46
C ASP A 62 6.77 14.70 1.50
N ARG A 63 7.96 15.27 1.26
CA ARG A 63 9.11 15.13 2.15
C ARG A 63 8.91 16.01 3.37
N THR A 64 7.97 15.65 4.23
CA THR A 64 7.83 16.26 5.54
C THR A 64 7.18 15.20 6.43
N LYS A 65 7.94 14.32 7.12
CA LYS A 65 8.24 14.55 8.55
C LYS A 65 9.21 13.56 9.24
N GLU A 66 9.92 12.66 8.55
CA GLU A 66 10.62 11.54 9.22
C GLU A 66 12.13 11.39 8.95
N ASP A 67 12.85 12.49 8.71
CA ASP A 67 14.32 12.52 8.84
C ASP A 67 14.77 13.21 10.16
N LEU A 68 13.85 13.52 11.08
CA LEU A 68 14.11 14.28 12.32
C LEU A 68 13.94 13.48 13.64
N GLN A 69 13.76 12.15 13.58
CA GLN A 69 13.55 11.33 14.79
C GLN A 69 14.60 10.22 15.00
N ALA A 70 15.81 10.39 14.46
CA ALA A 70 16.95 9.56 14.83
C ALA A 70 18.19 10.43 15.07
N GLU A 71 18.13 11.25 16.12
CA GLU A 71 19.31 11.81 16.81
C GLU A 71 19.34 11.26 18.25
#